data_AF-A0A1F9YF60-F1
#
_entry.id   AF-A0A1F9YF60-F1
#
_cell.length_a   1.000
_cell.length_b   1.000
_cell.length_c   1.000
_cell.angle_alpha   90.00
_cell.angle_beta   90.00
_cell.angle_gamma   90.00
#
_symmetry.space_group_name_H-M   'P 1'
#
loop_
_entity.id
_entity.type
_entity.pdbx_description
1 polymer ?
#
loop_
_entity_poly.entity_id
_entity_poly.type
_entity_poly.pdbx_seq_one_letter_code
_entity_poly.pdbx_strand_id
1 'polypeptide(L)'
;MNAALSARGEAPFTLRRDEAYIGVMIDDLVTRGVDEPYRMFTARAEYRMTLRADNADLRLLDRGHALGLVSGGAHERFRLYRDEVEGGAGSPDERLSPWSGAKAREQRATRDSYAGYIRRENAAAERMRASELVEIPADLDFTSVGALGREAKQKLTRVRPRTLGQAGRIPGLTPSDLQILWTCSTRRRP
;
A
#
# COMPACT_ATOMS: atom_id res chain seq x y z
N MET A 1 14.49 6.47 6.55
CA MET A 1 14.45 5.19 5.81
C MET A 1 15.03 5.32 4.41
N ASN A 2 14.32 5.91 3.43
CA ASN A 2 14.80 5.97 2.03
C ASN A 2 16.12 6.72 1.84
N ALA A 3 16.44 7.72 2.67
CA ALA A 3 17.75 8.36 2.65
C ALA A 3 18.90 7.38 2.97
N ALA A 4 18.71 6.50 3.96
CA ALA A 4 19.69 5.47 4.31
C ALA A 4 19.79 4.39 3.22
N LEU A 5 18.66 3.99 2.62
CA LEU A 5 18.65 3.06 1.48
C LEU A 5 19.43 3.64 0.29
N SER A 6 19.19 4.91 -0.03
CA SER A 6 19.90 5.62 -1.10
C SER A 6 21.40 5.70 -0.84
N ALA A 7 21.83 5.97 0.40
CA ALA A 7 23.25 6.01 0.75
C ALA A 7 23.94 4.64 0.61
N ARG A 8 23.17 3.54 0.69
CA ARG A 8 23.65 2.16 0.50
C ARG A 8 23.49 1.64 -0.93
N GLY A 9 22.96 2.45 -1.86
CA GLY A 9 22.65 2.00 -3.22
C GLY A 9 21.53 0.95 -3.28
N GLU A 10 20.72 0.84 -2.24
CA GLU A 10 19.59 -0.09 -2.18
C GLU A 10 18.33 0.53 -2.80
N ALA A 11 17.43 -0.32 -3.29
CA ALA A 11 16.16 0.11 -3.84
C ALA A 11 15.30 0.86 -2.79
N PRO A 12 14.58 1.93 -3.18
CA PRO A 12 13.78 2.70 -2.24
C PRO A 12 12.59 1.88 -1.72
N PHE A 13 12.30 2.04 -0.44
CA PHE A 13 11.12 1.46 0.16
C PHE A 13 9.88 2.32 -0.15
N THR A 14 8.79 1.66 -0.55
CA THR A 14 7.50 2.29 -0.83
C THR A 14 6.40 1.51 -0.11
N LEU A 15 5.50 2.22 0.57
CA LEU A 15 4.28 1.64 1.13
C LEU A 15 3.12 1.84 0.18
N ARG A 16 2.38 0.77 -0.10
CA ARG A 16 1.16 0.85 -0.89
C ARG A 16 -0.01 1.34 -0.04
N ARG A 17 -1.02 1.88 -0.72
CA ARG A 17 -2.27 2.35 -0.09
C ARG A 17 -3.03 1.23 0.63
N ASP A 18 -2.99 0.00 0.12
CA ASP A 18 -3.67 -1.16 0.69
C ASP A 18 -2.90 -1.82 1.83
N GLU A 19 -1.68 -1.37 2.11
CA GLU A 19 -0.84 -1.89 3.19
C GLU A 19 -0.90 -1.03 4.45
N ALA A 20 -0.99 0.31 4.31
CA ALA A 20 -0.97 1.24 5.44
C ALA A 20 -1.63 2.59 5.13
N TYR A 21 -2.20 3.21 6.17
CA TYR A 21 -2.65 4.61 6.11
C TYR A 21 -1.54 5.59 5.74
N ILE A 22 -0.28 5.33 6.13
CA ILE A 22 0.86 6.14 5.68
C ILE A 22 1.03 6.06 4.16
N GLY A 23 0.80 4.89 3.55
CA GLY A 23 0.81 4.73 2.10
C GLY A 23 -0.32 5.52 1.43
N VAL A 24 -1.52 5.53 2.02
CA VAL A 24 -2.66 6.37 1.59
C VAL A 24 -2.29 7.86 1.61
N MET A 25 -1.69 8.33 2.71
CA MET A 25 -1.27 9.71 2.86
C MET A 25 -0.24 10.13 1.81
N ILE A 26 0.83 9.34 1.67
CA ILE A 26 1.92 9.63 0.73
C ILE A 26 1.37 9.66 -0.70
N ASP A 27 0.54 8.69 -1.06
CA ASP A 27 -0.06 8.67 -2.40
C ASP A 27 -1.00 9.85 -2.63
N ASP A 28 -1.85 10.22 -1.68
CA ASP A 28 -2.72 11.40 -1.82
C ASP A 28 -1.88 12.68 -2.02
N LEU A 29 -0.84 12.87 -1.22
CA LEU A 29 0.04 14.05 -1.28
C LEU A 29 0.78 14.15 -2.62
N VAL A 30 1.31 13.03 -3.13
CA VAL A 30 2.10 13.02 -4.37
C VAL A 30 1.20 13.04 -5.60
N THR A 31 0.05 12.36 -5.56
CA THR A 31 -0.81 12.16 -6.73
C THR A 31 -1.81 13.29 -6.93
N ARG A 32 -2.42 13.77 -5.84
CA ARG A 32 -3.44 14.84 -5.90
C ARG A 32 -2.87 16.21 -5.62
N GLY A 33 -1.78 16.29 -4.85
CA GLY A 33 -1.33 17.55 -4.27
C GLY A 33 -2.31 18.05 -3.20
N VAL A 34 -1.99 19.18 -2.59
CA VAL A 34 -2.82 19.80 -1.56
C VAL A 34 -2.80 21.32 -1.69
N ASP A 35 -3.98 21.94 -1.69
CA ASP A 35 -4.13 23.40 -1.62
C ASP A 35 -4.28 23.89 -0.17
N GLU A 36 -4.70 23.00 0.73
CA GLU A 36 -4.83 23.22 2.18
C GLU A 36 -4.10 22.13 2.97
N PRO A 37 -3.72 22.36 4.24
CA PRO A 37 -3.01 21.37 5.05
C PRO A 37 -3.73 20.01 5.09
N TYR A 38 -3.03 18.94 4.69
CA TYR A 38 -3.58 17.59 4.64
C TYR A 38 -4.04 17.11 6.03
N ARG A 39 -5.21 16.46 6.09
CA ARG A 39 -5.75 15.86 7.31
C ARG A 39 -6.06 14.40 7.08
N MET A 40 -5.44 13.51 7.86
CA MET A 40 -5.64 12.06 7.74
C MET A 40 -7.10 11.63 7.86
N PHE A 41 -7.90 12.35 8.66
CA PHE A 41 -9.31 12.01 8.87
C PHE A 41 -10.18 12.22 7.61
N THR A 42 -9.75 13.07 6.67
CA THR A 42 -10.45 13.28 5.40
C THR A 42 -10.01 12.30 4.32
N ALA A 43 -8.97 11.50 4.58
CA ALA A 43 -8.46 10.51 3.64
C ALA A 43 -9.51 9.41 3.37
N ARG A 44 -9.78 9.16 2.09
CA ARG A 44 -10.58 8.02 1.65
C ARG A 44 -9.66 6.83 1.42
N ALA A 45 -9.48 6.02 2.46
CA ALA A 45 -8.93 4.68 2.31
C ALA A 45 -10.04 3.74 1.85
N GLU A 46 -9.75 2.97 0.81
CA GLU A 46 -10.65 1.95 0.26
C GLU A 46 -10.61 0.66 1.08
N TYR A 47 -9.64 0.54 1.99
CA TYR A 47 -9.32 -0.65 2.79
C TYR A 47 -9.50 -0.41 4.30
N ARG A 48 -10.53 0.33 4.72
CA ARG A 48 -10.66 0.77 6.13
C ARG A 48 -10.78 -0.40 7.12
N MET A 49 -11.44 -1.49 6.74
CA MET A 49 -11.59 -2.65 7.63
C MET A 49 -10.32 -3.50 7.72
N THR A 50 -9.47 -3.39 6.71
CA THR A 50 -8.15 -4.04 6.65
C THR A 50 -7.07 -3.20 7.35
N LEU A 51 -7.07 -1.88 7.16
CA LEU A 51 -6.06 -0.94 7.66
C LEU A 51 -6.34 -0.45 9.08
N ARG A 52 -6.64 -1.35 10.01
CA ARG A 52 -7.01 -0.95 11.36
C ARG A 52 -5.78 -0.60 12.20
N ALA A 53 -5.98 0.19 13.26
CA ALA A 53 -4.89 0.56 14.16
C ALA A 53 -4.35 -0.64 14.93
N ASP A 54 -5.23 -1.57 15.30
CA ASP A 54 -4.96 -2.74 16.15
C ASP A 54 -4.14 -3.84 15.46
N ASN A 55 -4.11 -3.86 14.12
CA ASN A 55 -3.40 -4.88 13.32
C ASN A 55 -2.18 -4.33 12.55
N ALA A 56 -1.68 -3.15 12.90
CA ALA A 56 -0.58 -2.51 12.18
C ALA A 56 0.73 -3.32 12.24
N ASP A 57 0.97 -4.00 13.36
CA ASP A 57 2.08 -4.94 13.53
C ASP A 57 1.97 -6.12 12.57
N LEU A 58 0.79 -6.76 12.51
CA LEU A 58 0.51 -7.86 11.58
C LEU A 58 0.74 -7.48 10.11
N ARG A 59 0.50 -6.21 9.75
CA ARG A 59 0.71 -5.70 8.38
C ARG A 59 2.15 -5.30 8.07
N LEU A 60 2.86 -4.69 9.02
CA LEU A 60 4.08 -3.92 8.72
C LEU A 60 5.35 -4.44 9.41
N LEU A 61 5.24 -5.30 10.42
CA LEU A 61 6.41 -5.64 11.23
C LEU A 61 7.48 -6.41 10.45
N ASP A 62 7.08 -7.33 9.56
CA ASP A 62 8.02 -8.02 8.67
C ASP A 62 8.80 -7.05 7.78
N ARG A 63 8.14 -6.01 7.26
CA ARG A 63 8.80 -4.95 6.48
C ARG A 63 9.81 -4.21 7.34
N GLY A 64 9.44 -3.85 8.57
CA GLY A 64 10.33 -3.21 9.53
C GLY A 64 11.56 -4.06 9.86
N HIS A 65 11.38 -5.38 10.04
CA HIS A 65 12.48 -6.30 10.26
C HIS A 65 13.40 -6.42 9.04
N ALA A 66 12.84 -6.56 7.83
CA ALA A 66 13.61 -6.61 6.59
C ALA A 66 14.44 -5.33 6.35
N LEU A 67 13.98 -4.18 6.87
CA LEU A 67 14.69 -2.90 6.81
C LEU A 67 15.72 -2.71 7.94
N GLY A 68 15.84 -3.67 8.86
CA GLY A 68 16.73 -3.59 10.03
C GLY A 68 16.21 -2.67 11.15
N LEU A 69 14.95 -2.25 11.11
CA LEU A 69 14.32 -1.38 12.12
C LEU A 69 13.77 -2.16 13.31
N VAL A 70 13.56 -3.46 13.15
CA VAL A 70 13.06 -4.37 14.19
C VAL A 70 14.12 -5.43 14.46
N SER A 71 14.51 -5.58 15.72
CA SER A 71 15.51 -6.58 16.12
C SER A 71 15.01 -8.01 15.90
N GLY A 72 15.94 -8.95 15.71
CA GLY A 72 15.60 -10.37 15.54
C GLY A 72 14.78 -10.93 16.69
N GLY A 73 15.16 -10.63 17.94
CA GLY A 73 14.39 -11.09 19.10
C GLY A 73 12.98 -10.50 19.19
N ALA A 74 12.77 -9.26 18.72
CA ALA A 74 11.42 -8.70 18.63
C ALA A 74 10.60 -9.38 17.52
N HIS A 75 11.23 -9.63 16.37
CA HIS A 75 10.61 -10.34 15.25
C HIS A 75 10.20 -11.77 15.64
N GLU A 76 11.03 -12.49 16.37
CA GLU A 76 10.74 -13.84 16.86
C GLU A 76 9.51 -13.88 17.77
N ARG A 77 9.42 -12.97 18.75
CA ARG A 77 8.23 -12.86 19.61
C ARG A 77 6.97 -12.55 18.80
N PHE A 78 7.07 -11.65 17.83
CA PHE A 78 5.98 -11.36 16.92
C PHE A 78 5.58 -12.58 16.08
N ARG A 79 6.52 -13.42 15.64
CA ARG A 79 6.20 -14.65 14.89
C ARG A 79 5.34 -15.60 15.71
N LEU A 80 5.66 -15.80 16.99
CA LEU A 80 4.85 -16.61 17.90
C LEU A 80 3.44 -16.04 18.04
N TYR A 81 3.34 -14.72 18.21
CA TYR A 81 2.06 -14.01 18.26
C TYR A 81 1.25 -14.13 16.98
N ARG A 82 1.87 -13.96 15.81
CA ARG A 82 1.17 -14.10 14.52
C ARG A 82 0.64 -15.51 14.32
N ASP A 83 1.43 -16.53 14.64
CA ASP A 83 1.01 -17.93 14.55
C ASP A 83 -0.23 -18.19 15.42
N GLU A 84 -0.23 -17.68 16.66
CA GLU A 84 -1.37 -17.73 17.59
C GLU A 84 -2.56 -16.85 17.16
N VAL A 85 -2.38 -15.81 16.34
CA VAL A 85 -3.50 -15.09 15.70
C VAL A 85 -4.08 -15.92 14.56
N GLU A 86 -3.24 -16.67 13.84
CA GLU A 86 -3.61 -17.38 12.63
C GLU A 86 -4.35 -18.69 12.89
N GLY A 87 -3.92 -19.46 13.87
CA GLY A 87 -4.51 -20.79 14.15
C GLY A 87 -3.52 -21.79 14.70
N GLY A 88 -2.24 -21.41 14.72
CA GLY A 88 -1.14 -22.29 15.03
C GLY A 88 -0.94 -22.51 16.53
N ALA A 89 0.18 -23.14 16.84
CA ALA A 89 0.58 -23.51 18.20
C ALA A 89 1.49 -22.46 18.85
N GLY A 90 1.54 -21.26 18.27
CA GLY A 90 2.26 -20.11 18.81
C GLY A 90 1.98 -19.94 20.30
N SER A 91 3.03 -19.79 21.09
CA SER A 91 2.91 -19.60 22.54
C SER A 91 3.54 -18.25 22.91
N PRO A 92 2.84 -17.11 22.67
CA PRO A 92 3.35 -15.81 23.05
C PRO A 92 3.40 -15.71 24.57
N ASP A 93 4.44 -15.09 25.10
CA ASP A 93 4.54 -14.85 26.54
C ASP A 93 3.47 -13.83 26.96
N GLU A 94 2.54 -14.24 27.83
CA GLU A 94 1.47 -13.40 28.37
C GLU A 94 2.00 -12.17 29.13
N ARG A 95 3.27 -12.18 29.56
CA ARG A 95 3.93 -11.07 30.27
C ARG A 95 4.61 -10.07 29.34
N LEU A 96 4.76 -10.39 28.06
CA LEU A 96 5.49 -9.55 27.11
C LEU A 96 4.53 -8.65 26.31
N SER A 97 4.53 -7.37 26.66
CA SER A 97 3.95 -6.31 25.82
C SER A 97 4.87 -6.06 24.61
N PRO A 98 4.33 -5.85 23.39
CA PRO A 98 2.92 -5.68 23.04
C PRO A 98 2.25 -6.94 22.45
N TRP A 99 2.84 -8.13 22.55
CA TRP A 99 2.42 -9.35 21.84
C TRP A 99 2.05 -10.48 22.81
N SER A 100 1.07 -10.22 23.68
CA SER A 100 0.54 -11.23 24.60
C SER A 100 -0.40 -12.22 23.89
N GLY A 101 -0.61 -13.38 24.51
CA GLY A 101 -1.62 -14.35 24.07
C GLY A 101 -3.04 -13.77 24.13
N ALA A 102 -3.34 -12.96 25.15
CA ALA A 102 -4.61 -12.25 25.24
C ALA A 102 -4.89 -11.36 24.01
N LYS A 103 -3.89 -10.57 23.58
CA LYS A 103 -4.00 -9.75 22.36
C LYS A 103 -4.18 -10.62 21.12
N ALA A 104 -3.48 -11.75 21.02
CA ALA A 104 -3.57 -12.65 19.88
C ALA A 104 -5.01 -13.21 19.72
N ARG A 105 -5.61 -13.64 20.83
CA ARG A 105 -7.01 -14.12 20.86
C ARG A 105 -8.01 -13.02 20.49
N GLU A 106 -7.81 -11.80 21.00
CA GLU A 106 -8.63 -10.65 20.62
C GLU A 106 -8.54 -10.36 19.11
N GLN A 107 -7.32 -10.30 18.57
CA GLN A 107 -7.10 -10.06 17.15
C GLN A 107 -7.73 -11.14 16.26
N ARG A 108 -7.65 -12.41 16.67
CA ARG A 108 -8.34 -13.51 15.99
C ARG A 108 -9.85 -13.28 16.01
N ALA A 109 -10.44 -13.03 17.18
CA ALA A 109 -11.88 -12.83 17.31
C ALA A 109 -12.37 -11.64 16.46
N THR A 110 -11.63 -10.53 16.45
CA THR A 110 -11.89 -9.38 15.58
C THR A 110 -11.82 -9.79 14.11
N ARG A 111 -10.73 -10.46 13.69
CA ARG A 111 -10.55 -10.91 12.30
C ARG A 111 -11.71 -11.79 11.84
N ASP A 112 -12.12 -12.75 12.66
CA ASP A 112 -13.16 -13.71 12.33
C ASP A 112 -14.54 -13.01 12.27
N SER A 113 -14.81 -12.09 13.19
CA SER A 113 -16.03 -11.27 13.19
C SER A 113 -16.15 -10.39 11.94
N TYR A 114 -15.03 -9.80 11.50
CA TYR A 114 -15.02 -8.92 10.33
C TYR A 114 -14.72 -9.65 9.01
N ALA A 115 -14.45 -10.96 9.02
CA ALA A 115 -14.03 -11.70 7.84
C ALA A 115 -15.00 -11.55 6.66
N GLY A 116 -16.31 -11.58 6.93
CA GLY A 116 -17.32 -11.37 5.89
C GLY A 116 -17.29 -9.97 5.26
N TYR A 117 -17.03 -8.94 6.07
CA TYR A 117 -16.93 -7.56 5.60
C TYR A 117 -15.61 -7.31 4.87
N ILE A 118 -14.50 -7.83 5.40
CA ILE A 118 -13.19 -7.77 4.76
C ILE A 118 -13.23 -8.47 3.40
N ARG A 119 -13.89 -9.62 3.28
CA ARG A 119 -14.08 -10.29 1.97
C ARG A 119 -14.83 -9.42 0.96
N ARG A 120 -15.88 -8.71 1.40
CA ARG A 120 -16.63 -7.79 0.52
C ARG A 120 -15.80 -6.56 0.13
N GLU A 121 -15.08 -5.98 1.09
CA GLU A 121 -14.14 -4.87 0.85
C GLU A 121 -13.08 -5.29 -0.17
N ASN A 122 -12.42 -6.43 0.06
CA ASN A 122 -11.39 -6.96 -0.83
C ASN A 122 -11.93 -7.28 -2.22
N ALA A 123 -13.12 -7.87 -2.35
CA ALA A 123 -13.72 -8.15 -3.65
C ALA A 123 -14.03 -6.86 -4.45
N ALA A 124 -14.46 -5.79 -3.78
CA ALA A 124 -14.63 -4.48 -4.40
C ALA A 124 -13.28 -3.86 -4.79
N ALA A 125 -12.27 -4.05 -3.94
CA ALA A 125 -10.93 -3.53 -4.14
C ALA A 125 -10.12 -4.30 -5.19
N GLU A 126 -10.39 -5.58 -5.44
CA GLU A 126 -9.69 -6.45 -6.39
C GLU A 126 -9.69 -5.85 -7.81
N ARG A 127 -10.82 -5.27 -8.23
CA ARG A 127 -10.95 -4.57 -9.53
C ARG A 127 -10.01 -3.37 -9.62
N MET A 128 -9.81 -2.67 -8.51
CA MET A 128 -8.90 -1.53 -8.41
C MET A 128 -7.44 -2.00 -8.29
N ARG A 129 -7.22 -3.13 -7.62
CA ARG A 129 -5.92 -3.76 -7.38
C ARG A 129 -5.27 -4.24 -8.67
N ALA A 130 -6.05 -4.77 -9.61
CA ALA A 130 -5.54 -5.17 -10.92
C ALA A 130 -4.78 -4.01 -11.61
N SER A 131 -5.35 -2.80 -11.58
CA SER A 131 -4.70 -1.59 -12.12
C SER A 131 -3.53 -1.11 -11.28
N GLU A 132 -3.52 -1.35 -9.96
CA GLU A 132 -2.36 -1.02 -9.13
C GLU A 132 -1.13 -1.88 -9.39
N LEU A 133 -1.32 -3.10 -9.88
CA LEU A 133 -0.22 -4.01 -10.21
C LEU A 133 0.36 -3.76 -11.61
N VAL A 134 -0.29 -2.93 -12.42
CA VAL A 134 0.23 -2.54 -13.73
C VAL A 134 1.22 -1.41 -13.54
N GLU A 135 2.50 -1.76 -13.53
CA GLU A 135 3.60 -0.79 -13.50
C GLU A 135 3.68 0.00 -14.81
N ILE A 136 3.96 1.29 -14.67
CA ILE A 136 4.27 2.21 -15.76
C ILE A 136 5.80 2.32 -15.82
N PRO A 137 6.43 2.03 -16.97
CA PRO A 137 7.88 2.17 -17.12
C PRO A 137 8.36 3.57 -16.75
N ALA A 138 9.41 3.66 -15.94
CA ALA A 138 9.93 4.95 -15.44
C ALA A 138 10.48 5.85 -16.56
N ASP A 139 10.92 5.25 -17.66
CA ASP A 139 11.45 5.89 -18.87
C ASP A 139 10.36 6.27 -19.89
N LEU A 140 9.08 5.97 -19.61
CA LEU A 140 7.99 6.31 -20.51
C LEU A 140 7.88 7.84 -20.66
N ASP A 141 8.09 8.31 -21.89
CA ASP A 141 7.84 9.69 -22.25
C ASP A 141 6.37 9.90 -22.63
N PHE A 142 5.60 10.50 -21.71
CA PHE A 142 4.18 10.79 -21.94
C PHE A 142 3.95 11.82 -23.06
N THR A 143 4.94 12.66 -23.37
CA THR A 143 4.76 13.74 -24.36
C THR A 143 4.68 13.22 -25.79
N SER A 144 5.41 12.14 -26.09
CA SER A 144 5.40 11.44 -27.38
C SER A 144 4.17 10.57 -27.63
N VAL A 145 3.35 10.27 -26.61
CA VAL A 145 2.15 9.43 -26.78
C VAL A 145 1.06 10.22 -27.50
N GLY A 146 0.93 10.03 -28.82
CA GLY A 146 0.02 10.81 -29.67
C GLY A 146 -1.46 10.76 -29.26
N ALA A 147 -1.92 9.64 -28.69
CA ALA A 147 -3.31 9.45 -28.30
C ALA A 147 -3.72 10.19 -27.01
N LEU A 148 -2.76 10.66 -26.20
CA LEU A 148 -3.06 11.40 -24.97
C LEU A 148 -3.34 12.89 -25.28
N GLY A 149 -4.38 13.43 -24.66
CA GLY A 149 -4.68 14.86 -24.71
C GLY A 149 -3.59 15.72 -24.03
N ARG A 150 -3.53 17.01 -24.35
CA ARG A 150 -2.52 17.94 -23.78
C ARG A 150 -2.57 18.00 -22.26
N GLU A 151 -3.76 18.08 -21.69
CA GLU A 151 -3.95 18.13 -20.22
C GLU A 151 -3.48 16.84 -19.54
N ALA A 152 -3.83 15.68 -20.12
CA ALA A 152 -3.38 14.37 -19.62
C ALA A 152 -1.85 14.27 -19.65
N LYS A 153 -1.21 14.66 -20.76
CA LYS A 153 0.26 14.69 -20.89
C LYS A 153 0.91 15.57 -19.83
N GLN A 154 0.39 16.78 -19.62
CA GLN A 154 0.93 17.71 -18.63
C GLN A 154 0.83 17.13 -17.22
N LYS A 155 -0.32 16.57 -16.85
CA LYS A 155 -0.54 15.97 -15.52
C LYS A 155 0.33 14.73 -15.30
N LEU A 156 0.39 13.82 -16.27
CA LEU A 156 1.22 12.60 -16.19
C LEU A 156 2.71 12.92 -16.12
N THR A 157 3.16 13.92 -16.88
CA THR A 157 4.57 14.37 -16.86
C THR A 157 4.94 15.02 -15.53
N ARG A 158 3.99 15.74 -14.90
CA ARG A 158 4.19 16.38 -13.59
C ARG A 158 4.17 15.37 -12.45
N VAL A 159 3.17 14.48 -12.42
CA VAL A 159 2.96 13.53 -11.31
C VAL A 159 3.88 12.32 -11.42
N ARG A 160 4.24 11.89 -12.64
CA ARG A 160 5.05 10.69 -12.91
C ARG A 160 4.54 9.45 -12.16
N PRO A 161 3.29 9.01 -12.40
CA PRO A 161 2.73 7.86 -11.69
C PRO A 161 3.52 6.58 -12.00
N ARG A 162 3.72 5.75 -10.97
CA ARG A 162 4.43 4.47 -11.08
C ARG A 162 3.53 3.32 -11.49
N THR A 163 2.23 3.44 -11.24
CA THR A 163 1.23 2.42 -11.54
C THR A 163 0.04 3.02 -12.28
N LEU A 164 -0.69 2.19 -13.02
CA LEU A 164 -1.91 2.62 -13.68
C LEU A 164 -2.98 3.02 -12.66
N GLY A 165 -3.03 2.35 -11.50
CA GLY A 165 -3.92 2.70 -10.41
C GLY A 165 -3.62 4.09 -9.83
N GLN A 166 -2.35 4.44 -9.65
CA GLN A 166 -1.94 5.79 -9.26
C GLN A 166 -2.36 6.83 -10.30
N ALA A 167 -2.13 6.55 -11.59
CA ALA A 167 -2.58 7.42 -12.67
C ALA A 167 -4.10 7.66 -12.62
N GLY A 168 -4.90 6.61 -12.37
CA GLY A 168 -6.36 6.71 -12.26
C GLY A 168 -6.86 7.61 -11.14
N ARG A 169 -6.03 7.96 -10.15
CA ARG A 169 -6.39 8.90 -9.07
C ARG A 169 -6.02 10.35 -9.36
N ILE A 170 -5.29 10.62 -10.44
CA ILE A 170 -4.93 11.98 -10.86
C ILE A 170 -6.22 12.69 -11.30
N PRO A 171 -6.59 13.83 -10.67
CA PRO A 171 -7.81 14.55 -11.01
C PRO A 171 -7.86 14.92 -12.49
N GLY A 172 -8.94 14.54 -13.17
CA GLY A 172 -9.20 14.84 -14.58
C GLY A 172 -8.47 13.96 -15.59
N LEU A 173 -7.90 12.82 -15.19
CA LEU A 173 -7.61 11.74 -16.14
C LEU A 173 -8.86 10.91 -16.42
N THR A 174 -9.05 10.55 -17.68
CA THR A 174 -10.23 9.80 -18.15
C THR A 174 -9.94 8.30 -18.24
N PRO A 175 -10.97 7.43 -18.26
CA PRO A 175 -10.79 6.01 -18.53
C PRO A 175 -10.05 5.72 -19.85
N SER A 176 -10.26 6.56 -20.87
CA SER A 176 -9.55 6.45 -22.15
C SER A 176 -8.05 6.71 -22.02
N ASP A 177 -7.65 7.70 -21.23
CA ASP A 177 -6.22 7.98 -20.96
C ASP A 177 -5.56 6.78 -20.28
N LEU A 178 -6.26 6.16 -19.32
CA LEU A 178 -5.78 4.95 -18.64
C LEU A 178 -5.65 3.77 -19.60
N GLN A 179 -6.59 3.59 -20.52
CA GLN A 179 -6.51 2.52 -21.52
C GLN A 179 -5.32 2.70 -22.46
N ILE A 180 -5.02 3.95 -22.85
CA ILE A 180 -3.83 4.28 -23.65
C ILE A 180 -2.56 3.92 -22.87
N LEU A 181 -2.46 4.33 -21.60
CA LEU A 181 -1.32 4.01 -20.74
C LEU A 181 -1.13 2.50 -20.58
N TRP A 182 -2.21 1.76 -20.31
CA TRP A 182 -2.17 0.30 -20.21
C TRP A 182 -1.62 -0.35 -21.49
N THR A 183 -2.04 0.15 -22.66
CA THR A 183 -1.56 -0.35 -23.96
C THR A 183 -0.07 -0.04 -24.16
N CYS A 184 0.39 1.15 -23.77
CA CYS A 184 1.81 1.50 -23.81
C CYS A 184 2.66 0.65 -22.86
N SER A 185 2.17 0.37 -21.66
CA SER A 185 2.86 -0.47 -20.66
C SER A 185 2.93 -1.94 -21.06
N THR A 186 1.88 -2.49 -21.69
CA THR A 186 1.84 -3.90 -22.10
C THR A 186 2.66 -4.18 -23.36
N ARG A 187 2.66 -3.27 -24.35
CA ARG A 187 3.45 -3.43 -25.59
C ARG A 187 4.97 -3.37 -25.40
N ARG A 188 5.44 -2.89 -24.25
CA ARG A 188 6.87 -2.81 -23.90
C ARG A 188 7.34 -3.94 -22.99
N ARG A 189 6.45 -4.83 -22.54
CA ARG A 189 6.88 -6.05 -21.83
C ARG A 189 7.47 -7.03 -22.86
N PRO A 190 8.69 -7.54 -22.64
CA PRO A 190 9.33 -8.49 -23.56
C PRO A 190 8.53 -9.79 -23.70
#